data_AF-A0A011QQE8-F1
#
_entry.id   AF-A0A011QQE8-F1
#
_cell.length_a   1.000
_cell.length_b   1.000
_cell.length_c   1.000
_cell.angle_alpha   90.00
_cell.angle_beta   90.00
_cell.angle_gamma   90.00
#
_symmetry.space_group_name_H-M   'P 1'
#
loop_
_entity.id
_entity.type
_entity.pdbx_description
1 polymer ?
#
loop_
_entity_poly.entity_id
_entity_poly.type
_entity_poly.pdbx_seq_one_letter_code
_entity_poly.pdbx_strand_id
1 'polypeptide(L)'
;MGPQTRFITSEICQVGGPGQTDQSDAAIYLVHVADSAVLIDAGSGRASERVLMNIEAAGVQPEQVEALLLTHCHYDHSGGAAGFRRRFGWQVAIHELEADWLEAGDSQVSAACLAPRAGTATT
;
A
#
# COMPACT_ATOMS: atom_id res chain seq x y z
N MET A 1 -6.43 -5.76 18.04
CA MET A 1 -7.25 -6.38 16.98
C MET A 1 -6.31 -7.15 16.07
N GLY A 2 -6.68 -8.38 15.69
CA GLY A 2 -5.87 -9.24 14.82
C GLY A 2 -5.87 -8.78 13.35
N PRO A 3 -5.24 -9.55 12.46
CA PRO A 3 -5.25 -9.29 11.02
C PRO A 3 -6.69 -9.19 10.47
N GLN A 4 -6.88 -8.35 9.47
CA GLN A 4 -8.17 -8.09 8.82
C GLN A 4 -8.12 -8.41 7.33
N THR A 5 -7.52 -9.54 6.96
CA THR A 5 -7.43 -9.99 5.56
C THR A 5 -8.77 -10.51 5.06
N ARG A 6 -9.21 -10.06 3.89
CA ARG A 6 -10.41 -10.57 3.21
C ARG A 6 -10.03 -11.35 1.94
N PHE A 7 -10.22 -12.66 1.97
CA PHE A 7 -10.02 -13.51 0.79
C PHE A 7 -11.14 -13.32 -0.23
N ILE A 8 -10.75 -13.14 -1.50
CA ILE A 8 -11.65 -13.06 -2.66
C ILE A 8 -11.58 -14.38 -3.43
N THR A 9 -10.36 -14.83 -3.71
CA THR A 9 -10.02 -16.18 -4.19
C THR A 9 -8.89 -16.76 -3.34
N SER A 10 -8.38 -17.94 -3.72
CA SER A 10 -7.18 -18.52 -3.11
C SER A 10 -5.91 -17.74 -3.39
N GLU A 11 -5.88 -16.93 -4.45
CA GLU A 11 -4.73 -16.17 -4.94
C GLU A 11 -4.86 -14.67 -4.66
N ILE A 12 -6.09 -14.18 -4.43
CA ILE A 12 -6.38 -12.75 -4.30
C ILE A 12 -7.04 -12.47 -2.96
N CYS A 13 -6.41 -11.59 -2.19
CA CYS A 13 -6.97 -11.09 -0.95
C CYS A 13 -6.85 -9.56 -0.86
N GLN A 14 -7.81 -8.95 -0.18
CA GLN A 14 -7.70 -7.56 0.24
C GLN A 14 -6.95 -7.53 1.57
N VAL A 15 -5.87 -6.76 1.62
CA VAL A 15 -4.95 -6.64 2.78
C VAL A 15 -4.93 -5.22 3.34
N GLY A 16 -5.68 -4.29 2.74
CA GLY A 16 -5.85 -2.94 3.26
C GLY A 16 -7.00 -2.17 2.62
N GLY A 17 -7.23 -0.98 3.15
CA GLY A 17 -8.33 -0.09 2.82
C GLY A 17 -9.26 0.18 4.02
N PRO A 18 -10.36 0.92 3.81
CA PRO A 18 -11.20 1.40 4.89
C PRO A 18 -11.80 0.23 5.67
N GLY A 19 -11.64 0.25 6.99
CA GLY A 19 -12.10 -0.82 7.89
C GLY A 19 -11.14 -2.00 8.06
N GLN A 20 -10.00 -2.02 7.35
CA GLN A 20 -8.90 -2.99 7.51
C GLN A 20 -7.59 -2.33 7.94
N THR A 21 -7.33 -1.12 7.45
CA THR A 21 -6.13 -0.32 7.74
C THR A 21 -6.55 1.12 8.09
N ASP A 22 -5.80 2.16 7.68
CA ASP A 22 -6.18 3.55 7.95
C ASP A 22 -7.46 3.90 7.16
N GLN A 23 -8.32 4.74 7.74
CA GLN A 23 -9.57 5.14 7.10
C GLN A 23 -9.37 5.91 5.79
N SER A 24 -8.19 6.53 5.62
CA SER A 24 -7.80 7.23 4.41
C SER A 24 -7.15 6.34 3.37
N ASP A 25 -6.90 5.05 3.66
CA ASP A 25 -6.33 4.14 2.67
C ASP A 25 -7.40 3.77 1.64
N ALA A 26 -7.01 3.74 0.37
CA ALA A 26 -7.77 3.03 -0.65
C ALA A 26 -7.62 1.51 -0.47
N ALA A 27 -8.38 0.72 -1.23
CA ALA A 27 -8.27 -0.73 -1.18
C ALA A 27 -6.87 -1.18 -1.63
N ILE A 28 -6.24 -2.05 -0.83
CA ILE A 28 -4.93 -2.65 -1.12
C ILE A 28 -5.14 -4.14 -1.31
N TYR A 29 -4.66 -4.68 -2.43
CA TYR A 29 -4.82 -6.09 -2.77
C TYR A 29 -3.47 -6.79 -2.85
N LEU A 30 -3.43 -8.02 -2.36
CA LEU A 30 -2.33 -8.93 -2.57
C LEU A 30 -2.76 -9.98 -3.59
N VAL A 31 -1.94 -10.17 -4.61
CA VAL A 31 -2.07 -11.26 -5.58
C VAL A 31 -0.87 -12.17 -5.40
N HIS A 32 -1.09 -13.44 -5.07
CA HIS A 32 -0.02 -14.40 -4.86
C HIS A 32 -0.27 -15.69 -5.64
N VAL A 33 0.79 -16.21 -6.25
CA VAL A 33 0.76 -17.47 -7.01
C VAL A 33 2.03 -18.24 -6.70
N ALA A 34 1.88 -19.45 -6.19
CA ALA A 34 2.99 -20.27 -5.68
C ALA A 34 3.85 -19.47 -4.68
N ASP A 35 5.13 -19.26 -4.99
CA ASP A 35 6.10 -18.63 -4.08
C ASP A 35 6.30 -17.13 -4.33
N SER A 36 5.57 -16.54 -5.29
CA SER A 36 5.70 -15.12 -5.68
C SER A 36 4.41 -14.35 -5.41
N ALA A 37 4.55 -13.08 -5.03
CA ALA A 37 3.44 -12.19 -4.79
C ALA A 37 3.67 -10.78 -5.34
N VAL A 38 2.56 -10.09 -5.60
CA VAL A 38 2.52 -8.69 -6.03
C VAL A 38 1.50 -7.96 -5.17
N LEU A 39 1.86 -6.77 -4.69
CA LEU A 39 0.94 -5.88 -3.99
C LEU A 39 0.39 -4.83 -4.96
N ILE A 40 -0.93 -4.61 -4.92
CA ILE A 40 -1.63 -3.57 -5.67
C ILE A 40 -2.00 -2.46 -4.69
N ASP A 41 -1.47 -1.26 -4.95
CA ASP A 41 -1.49 -0.08 -4.08
C ASP A 41 -0.79 -0.29 -2.71
N ALA A 42 -0.54 0.81 -2.01
CA ALA A 42 0.23 0.87 -0.77
C ALA A 42 -0.45 1.69 0.34
N GLY A 43 -1.65 2.21 0.10
CA GLY A 43 -2.35 3.06 1.06
C GLY A 43 -1.69 4.43 1.25
N SER A 44 -2.17 5.16 2.24
CA SER A 44 -1.60 6.42 2.74
C SER A 44 -0.22 6.27 3.40
N GLY A 45 0.22 5.04 3.67
CA GLY A 45 1.43 4.73 4.43
C GLY A 45 1.30 4.84 5.95
N ARG A 46 0.14 5.26 6.48
CA ARG A 46 -0.08 5.41 7.94
C ARG A 46 -0.25 4.09 8.67
N ALA A 47 -0.68 3.06 7.95
CA ALA A 47 -0.96 1.74 8.49
C ALA A 47 -0.14 0.63 7.79
N SER A 48 1.07 0.94 7.29
CA SER A 48 1.92 -0.02 6.58
C SER A 48 2.22 -1.28 7.39
N GLU A 49 2.43 -1.18 8.70
CA GLU A 49 2.64 -2.39 9.53
C GLU A 49 1.38 -3.27 9.60
N ARG A 50 0.18 -2.68 9.55
CA ARG A 50 -1.06 -3.47 9.50
C ARG A 50 -1.19 -4.17 8.14
N VAL A 51 -0.81 -3.51 7.04
CA VAL A 51 -0.76 -4.13 5.71
C VAL A 51 0.17 -5.34 5.75
N LEU A 52 1.37 -5.22 6.33
CA LEU A 52 2.31 -6.35 6.47
C LEU A 52 1.74 -7.50 7.29
N MET A 53 1.11 -7.20 8.44
CA MET A 53 0.43 -8.22 9.24
C MET A 53 -0.67 -8.95 8.46
N ASN A 54 -1.40 -8.24 7.59
CA ASN A 54 -2.45 -8.82 6.75
C ASN A 54 -1.87 -9.68 5.61
N ILE A 55 -0.74 -9.28 5.04
CA ILE A 55 0.03 -10.07 4.05
C ILE A 55 0.52 -11.38 4.69
N GLU A 56 1.13 -11.30 5.86
CA GLU A 56 1.59 -12.49 6.62
C GLU A 56 0.43 -13.42 6.97
N ALA A 57 -0.71 -12.86 7.37
CA ALA A 57 -1.93 -13.63 7.64
C ALA A 57 -2.56 -14.27 6.39
N ALA A 58 -2.23 -13.78 5.20
CA ALA A 58 -2.56 -14.42 3.93
C ALA A 58 -1.61 -15.59 3.58
N GLY A 59 -0.61 -15.86 4.42
CA GLY A 59 0.39 -16.91 4.19
C GLY A 59 1.56 -16.48 3.32
N VAL A 60 1.71 -15.19 3.05
CA VAL A 60 2.79 -14.62 2.23
C VAL A 60 3.78 -13.89 3.14
N GLN A 61 5.06 -14.22 3.03
CA GLN A 61 6.10 -13.42 3.68
C GLN A 61 6.39 -12.15 2.86
N PRO A 62 6.69 -11.00 3.49
CA PRO A 62 7.01 -9.77 2.77
C PRO A 62 8.15 -9.91 1.73
N GLU A 63 9.08 -10.85 1.95
CA GLU A 63 10.18 -11.17 1.04
C GLU A 63 9.73 -11.86 -0.25
N GLN A 64 8.53 -12.46 -0.27
CA GLN A 64 7.93 -13.06 -1.47
C GLN A 64 7.24 -12.03 -2.37
N VAL A 65 7.05 -10.80 -1.89
CA VAL A 65 6.48 -9.73 -2.69
C VAL A 65 7.58 -9.15 -3.58
N GLU A 66 7.47 -9.37 -4.89
CA GLU A 66 8.49 -8.96 -5.86
C GLU A 66 8.26 -7.52 -6.35
N ALA A 67 6.99 -7.13 -6.43
CA ALA A 67 6.58 -5.84 -6.98
C ALA A 67 5.38 -5.23 -6.24
N LEU A 68 5.34 -3.90 -6.31
CA LEU A 68 4.23 -3.05 -5.94
C LEU A 68 3.72 -2.35 -7.20
N LEU A 69 2.48 -2.62 -7.60
CA LEU A 69 1.82 -1.94 -8.71
C LEU A 69 0.89 -0.87 -8.16
N LEU A 70 1.13 0.38 -8.52
CA LEU A 70 0.25 1.49 -8.18
C LEU A 70 -0.79 1.68 -9.28
N THR A 71 -2.05 1.81 -8.89
CA THR A 71 -3.14 2.12 -9.82
C THR A 71 -3.05 3.55 -10.34
N HIS A 72 -2.70 4.49 -9.45
CA HIS A 72 -2.43 5.91 -9.74
C HIS A 72 -1.68 6.56 -8.55
N CYS A 73 -1.26 7.81 -8.68
CA CYS A 73 -0.31 8.47 -7.77
C CYS A 73 -0.94 9.16 -6.55
N HIS A 74 -2.27 9.14 -6.37
CA HIS A 74 -2.89 9.75 -5.19
C HIS A 74 -2.36 9.14 -3.89
N TYR A 75 -2.25 9.96 -2.85
CA TYR A 75 -1.55 9.62 -1.61
C TYR A 75 -2.18 8.41 -0.89
N ASP A 76 -3.50 8.24 -0.97
CA ASP A 76 -4.27 7.14 -0.39
C ASP A 76 -4.04 5.80 -1.09
N HIS A 77 -3.37 5.81 -2.25
CA HIS A 77 -2.90 4.64 -2.98
C HIS A 77 -1.38 4.50 -2.89
N SER A 78 -0.62 5.59 -2.98
CA SER A 78 0.82 5.57 -3.21
C SER A 78 1.68 5.88 -1.99
N GLY A 79 1.10 6.43 -0.92
CA GLY A 79 1.82 6.98 0.24
C GLY A 79 2.73 5.97 0.95
N GLY A 80 2.36 4.69 0.97
CA GLY A 80 3.20 3.62 1.53
C GLY A 80 4.35 3.15 0.64
N ALA A 81 4.33 3.47 -0.66
CA ALA A 81 5.21 2.85 -1.67
C ALA A 81 6.69 3.05 -1.38
N ALA A 82 7.09 4.29 -1.08
CA ALA A 82 8.48 4.62 -0.77
C ALA A 82 8.96 3.91 0.51
N GLY A 83 8.08 3.69 1.48
CA GLY A 83 8.37 2.94 2.70
C GLY A 83 8.67 1.46 2.40
N PHE A 84 7.80 0.81 1.63
CA PHE A 84 7.99 -0.58 1.23
C PHE A 84 9.23 -0.78 0.35
N ARG A 85 9.46 0.09 -0.64
CA ARG A 85 10.67 0.07 -1.48
C ARG A 85 11.94 0.16 -0.64
N ARG A 86 11.99 1.06 0.35
CA ARG A 86 13.17 1.20 1.23
C ARG A 86 13.37 -0.02 2.14
N ARG A 87 12.28 -0.60 2.65
CA ARG A 87 12.36 -1.69 3.64
C ARG A 87 12.67 -3.04 2.99
N PHE A 88 12.08 -3.33 1.83
CA PHE A 88 12.13 -4.66 1.22
C PHE A 88 12.75 -4.68 -0.18
N GLY A 89 12.99 -3.52 -0.80
CA GLY A 89 13.51 -3.45 -2.16
C GLY A 89 12.49 -3.79 -3.26
N TRP A 90 11.19 -3.85 -2.94
CA TRP A 90 10.14 -4.13 -3.91
C TRP A 90 10.21 -3.16 -5.10
N GLN A 91 10.10 -3.70 -6.31
CA GLN A 91 10.01 -2.87 -7.52
C GLN A 91 8.66 -2.14 -7.54
N VAL A 92 8.68 -0.82 -7.65
CA VAL A 92 7.46 -0.01 -7.74
C VAL A 92 7.20 0.31 -9.21
N ALA A 93 6.04 -0.09 -9.72
CA ALA A 93 5.59 0.25 -11.07
C ALA A 93 4.28 1.05 -11.00
N ILE A 94 4.17 2.04 -11.89
CA ILE A 94 3.01 2.90 -12.08
C ILE A 94 2.94 3.26 -13.57
N HIS A 95 1.80 3.71 -14.05
CA HIS A 95 1.66 4.21 -15.42
C HIS A 95 2.66 5.36 -15.70
N GLU A 96 3.27 5.37 -16.89
CA GLU A 96 4.35 6.32 -17.23
C GLU A 96 3.93 7.79 -17.09
N LEU A 97 2.67 8.12 -17.41
CA LEU A 97 2.11 9.47 -17.27
C LEU A 97 2.03 9.98 -15.83
N GLU A 98 2.18 9.09 -14.84
CA GLU A 98 2.12 9.41 -13.42
C GLU A 98 3.47 9.23 -12.71
N ALA A 99 4.47 8.63 -13.36
CA ALA A 99 5.76 8.31 -12.77
C ALA A 99 6.50 9.58 -12.30
N ASP A 100 6.58 10.60 -13.14
CA ASP A 100 7.27 11.86 -12.81
C ASP A 100 6.63 12.57 -11.61
N TRP A 101 5.29 12.56 -11.52
CA TRP A 101 4.57 13.19 -10.42
C TRP A 101 4.77 12.44 -9.09
N LEU A 102 4.79 11.11 -9.14
CA LEU A 102 5.08 10.27 -8.00
C LEU A 102 6.52 10.48 -7.51
N GLU A 103 7.50 10.48 -8.42
CA GLU A 103 8.91 10.66 -8.07
C GLU A 103 9.21 12.06 -7.52
N ALA A 104 8.58 13.09 -8.09
CA ALA A 104 8.68 14.46 -7.59
C ALA A 104 8.01 14.64 -6.22
N GLY A 105 7.12 13.73 -5.82
CA GLY A 105 6.30 13.88 -4.62
C GLY A 105 5.36 15.07 -4.71
N ASP A 106 4.80 15.34 -5.90
CA ASP A 106 3.95 16.50 -6.13
C ASP A 106 2.67 16.40 -5.28
N SER A 107 2.60 17.23 -4.23
CA SER A 107 1.51 17.17 -3.26
C SER A 107 0.15 17.62 -3.81
N GLN A 108 0.10 18.31 -4.94
CA GLN A 108 -1.16 18.71 -5.57
C GLN A 108 -1.70 17.58 -6.45
N VAL A 109 -0.88 17.03 -7.34
CA VAL A 109 -1.29 15.94 -8.24
C VAL A 109 -1.58 14.66 -7.46
N SER A 110 -0.75 14.33 -6.47
CA SER A 110 -1.01 13.18 -5.57
C SER A 110 -2.13 13.46 -4.55
N ALA A 111 -2.74 14.65 -4.54
CA ALA A 111 -3.67 15.10 -3.51
C ALA A 111 -3.13 15.00 -2.06
N ALA A 112 -1.82 14.79 -1.86
CA ALA A 112 -1.21 14.70 -0.53
C ALA A 112 -1.36 16.01 0.27
N CYS A 113 -1.54 17.15 -0.39
CA CYS A 113 -1.83 18.42 0.27
C CYS A 113 -3.20 18.43 0.98
N LEU A 114 -4.11 17.53 0.60
CA LEU A 114 -5.42 17.31 1.21
C LEU A 114 -5.38 16.20 2.28
N ALA A 115 -4.27 15.47 2.41
CA ALA A 115 -4.14 14.40 3.38
C ALA A 115 -4.36 14.95 4.80
N PRO A 116 -5.20 14.31 5.63
CA PRO A 116 -5.40 14.74 7.01
C PRO A 116 -4.05 14.83 7.72
N ARG A 117 -3.68 15.98 8.25
CA ARG A 117 -2.42 16.08 9.00
C ARG A 117 -2.48 15.08 10.15
N ALA A 118 -1.42 14.27 10.31
CA ALA A 118 -1.28 13.51 11.55
C ALA A 118 -1.38 14.54 12.69
N GLY A 119 -2.39 14.38 13.55
CA GLY A 119 -2.70 15.38 14.57
C GLY A 119 -1.42 15.78 15.29
N THR A 120 -1.09 17.07 15.27
CA THR A 120 -0.06 17.59 16.16
C THR A 120 -0.54 17.28 17.56
N ALA A 121 0.10 16.34 18.23
CA ALA A 121 -0.07 16.19 19.67
C ALA A 121 0.35 17.53 20.28
N THR A 122 -0.62 18.36 20.64
CA THR A 122 -0.41 19.45 21.58
C THR A 122 -0.10 18.80 22.91
N THR A 123 1.14 18.98 23.37
CA THR A 123 1.57 18.79 24.77
C THR A 123 0.65 19.48 25.75
#